data_AF-A0A453FFY4-F1
#
_entry.id   AF-A0A453FFY4-F1
#
_cell.length_a   1.000
_cell.length_b   1.000
_cell.length_c   1.000
_cell.angle_alpha   90.00
_cell.angle_beta   90.00
_cell.angle_gamma   90.00
#
_symmetry.space_group_name_H-M   'P 1'
#
loop_
_entity.id
_entity.type
_entity.pdbx_description
1 polymer ?
#
loop_
_entity_poly.entity_id
_entity_poly.type
_entity_poly.pdbx_seq_one_letter_code
_entity_poly.pdbx_strand_id
1 'polypeptide(L)'
;GLIALRLADDEIIPFNYVSYASELEESSKVVEDGCPGCAVSFSPLHKSIKQLEKAAMKIHMEKKVCEQKSHWKAAFTEISSYKTCTFLMMIGAASR
;
A
#
# COMPACT_ATOMS: atom_id res chain seq x y z
N GLY A 1 -4.09 12.33 16.89
CA GLY A 1 -2.84 11.69 17.32
C GLY A 1 -2.44 10.54 16.42
N LEU A 2 -3.18 9.43 16.47
CA LEU A 2 -2.76 8.16 15.84
C LEU A 2 -2.56 8.21 14.32
N ILE A 3 -3.44 8.87 13.56
CA ILE A 3 -3.30 9.00 12.10
C ILE A 3 -2.02 9.78 11.74
N ALA A 4 -1.74 10.87 12.47
CA ALA A 4 -0.54 11.67 12.27
C ALA A 4 0.74 10.90 12.60
N LEU A 5 0.71 10.05 13.64
CA LEU A 5 1.83 9.16 13.97
C LEU A 5 2.08 8.14 12.84
N ARG A 6 1.04 7.48 12.34
CA ARG A 6 1.17 6.56 11.19
C ARG A 6 1.69 7.27 9.94
N LEU A 7 1.23 8.49 9.67
CA LEU A 7 1.73 9.30 8.55
C LEU A 7 3.21 9.70 8.70
N ALA A 8 3.70 9.88 9.92
CA ALA A 8 5.08 10.25 10.20
C ALA A 8 6.02 9.04 10.23
N ASP A 9 5.54 7.91 10.75
CA ASP A 9 6.37 6.74 11.05
C ASP A 9 6.26 5.60 10.03
N ASP A 10 5.16 5.49 9.26
CA ASP A 10 5.00 4.40 8.28
C ASP A 10 5.91 4.64 7.06
N GLU A 11 6.79 3.69 6.76
CA GLU A 11 7.65 3.70 5.55
C GLU A 11 6.82 3.75 4.26
N ILE A 12 5.62 3.14 4.28
CA ILE A 12 4.66 3.18 3.18
C ILE A 12 3.39 3.87 3.64
N ILE A 13 3.16 5.07 3.11
CA ILE A 13 2.01 5.89 3.47
C ILE A 13 0.68 5.11 3.27
N PRO A 14 -0.26 5.15 4.24
CA PRO A 14 -1.50 4.37 4.20
C PRO A 14 -2.59 5.00 3.31
N PHE A 15 -2.24 5.54 2.14
CA PHE A 15 -3.22 6.07 1.19
C PHE A 15 -3.82 4.97 0.31
N ASN A 16 -5.12 5.07 0.07
CA ASN A 16 -5.86 4.18 -0.81
C ASN A 16 -6.26 4.92 -2.09
N TYR A 17 -5.38 4.85 -3.09
CA TYR A 17 -5.60 5.47 -4.39
C TYR A 17 -6.66 4.75 -5.24
N VAL A 18 -7.01 3.49 -4.91
CA VAL A 18 -8.05 2.75 -5.63
C VAL A 18 -9.42 3.30 -5.28
N SER A 19 -9.71 3.47 -3.98
CA SER A 19 -10.95 4.12 -3.55
C SER A 19 -11.07 5.55 -4.07
N TYR A 20 -9.96 6.29 -4.12
CA TYR A 20 -9.97 7.64 -4.68
C TYR A 20 -10.39 7.68 -6.16
N ALA A 21 -10.00 6.69 -6.97
CA ALA A 21 -10.45 6.60 -8.36
C ALA A 21 -11.98 6.34 -8.45
N SER A 22 -12.55 5.57 -7.53
CA SER A 22 -14.01 5.35 -7.45
C SER A 22 -14.76 6.63 -7.07
N GLU A 23 -14.26 7.38 -6.09
CA GLU A 23 -14.84 8.68 -5.68
C GLU A 23 -14.82 9.70 -6.82
N LEU A 24 -13.74 9.71 -7.63
CA LEU A 24 -13.64 10.58 -8.80
C LEU A 24 -14.65 10.22 -9.89
N GLU A 25 -14.90 8.92 -10.11
CA GLU A 25 -15.89 8.45 -11.08
C GLU A 25 -17.33 8.75 -10.62
N GLU A 26 -17.59 8.68 -9.32
CA GLU A 26 -18.89 9.11 -8.77
C GLU A 26 -19.07 10.62 -8.89
N SER A 27 -18.03 11.38 -8.57
CA SER A 27 -18.03 12.83 -8.70
C SER A 27 -18.19 13.28 -10.17
N SER A 28 -17.61 12.57 -11.14
CA SER A 28 -17.74 12.92 -12.56
C SER A 28 -19.18 12.78 -13.05
N LYS A 29 -19.91 11.76 -12.56
CA LYS A 29 -21.33 11.57 -12.89
C LYS A 29 -22.19 12.73 -12.39
N VAL A 30 -21.94 13.24 -11.19
CA VAL A 30 -22.65 14.42 -10.67
C VAL A 30 -22.47 15.64 -11.58
N VAL A 31 -21.25 15.81 -12.14
CA VAL A 31 -20.96 16.90 -13.07
C VAL A 31 -21.66 16.69 -14.42
N GLU A 32 -21.70 15.46 -14.91
CA GLU A 32 -22.40 15.09 -16.15
C GLU A 32 -23.91 15.29 -16.06
N ASP A 33 -24.52 14.82 -14.96
CA ASP A 33 -25.94 14.99 -14.69
C ASP A 33 -26.34 16.47 -14.56
N GLY A 34 -25.41 17.31 -14.08
CA GLY A 34 -25.57 18.76 -14.02
C GLY A 34 -25.46 19.48 -15.37
N CYS A 35 -25.03 18.80 -16.43
CA CYS A 35 -24.86 19.38 -17.77
C CYS A 35 -25.49 18.53 -18.89
N PRO A 36 -26.82 18.34 -18.89
CA PRO A 36 -27.49 17.65 -19.98
C PRO A 36 -27.32 18.43 -21.29
N GLY A 37 -26.60 17.87 -22.26
CA GLY A 37 -26.33 18.50 -23.56
C GLY A 37 -25.01 19.26 -23.66
N CYS A 38 -24.06 19.00 -22.75
CA CYS A 38 -22.71 19.55 -22.80
C CYS A 38 -22.07 19.41 -24.20
N ALA A 39 -21.54 20.53 -24.73
CA ALA A 39 -20.91 20.58 -26.06
C ALA A 39 -19.63 19.75 -26.17
N VAL A 40 -19.04 19.40 -25.02
CA VAL A 40 -17.82 18.60 -24.91
C VAL A 40 -18.13 17.24 -24.30
N SER A 41 -17.46 16.21 -24.81
CA SER A 41 -17.60 14.85 -24.28
C SER A 41 -16.80 14.67 -23.00
N PHE A 42 -17.37 13.97 -22.03
CA PHE A 42 -16.70 13.52 -20.80
C PHE A 42 -15.84 12.27 -20.99
N SER A 43 -15.83 11.67 -22.18
CA SER A 43 -15.02 10.48 -22.49
C SER A 43 -13.54 10.61 -22.12
N PRO A 44 -12.85 11.75 -22.36
CA PRO A 44 -11.46 11.93 -21.94
C PRO A 44 -11.27 11.93 -20.41
N LEU A 45 -12.25 12.41 -19.66
CA LEU A 45 -12.23 12.42 -18.20
C LEU A 45 -12.31 10.99 -17.65
N HIS A 46 -13.32 10.21 -18.05
CA HIS A 46 -13.44 8.80 -17.66
C HIS A 46 -12.23 7.97 -18.08
N LYS A 47 -11.68 8.24 -19.27
CA LYS A 47 -10.45 7.57 -19.71
C LYS A 47 -9.28 7.85 -18.76
N SER A 48 -9.15 9.08 -18.29
CA SER A 48 -8.09 9.48 -17.35
C SER A 48 -8.30 8.87 -15.97
N ILE A 49 -9.55 8.84 -15.47
CA ILE A 49 -9.90 8.18 -14.20
C ILE A 49 -9.60 6.68 -14.26
N LYS A 50 -9.95 6.01 -15.36
CA LYS A 50 -9.62 4.58 -15.58
C LYS A 50 -8.12 4.31 -15.69
N GLN A 51 -7.35 5.25 -16.23
CA GLN A 51 -5.88 5.16 -16.24
C GLN A 51 -5.30 5.29 -14.82
N LEU A 52 -5.84 6.23 -14.02
CA LEU A 52 -5.49 6.38 -12.61
C LEU A 52 -5.81 5.12 -11.82
N GLU A 53 -7.00 4.54 -11.99
CA GLU A 53 -7.42 3.31 -11.32
C GLU A 53 -6.43 2.16 -11.58
N LYS A 54 -6.05 1.95 -12.85
CA LYS A 54 -5.06 0.94 -13.22
C LYS A 54 -3.69 1.18 -12.57
N ALA A 55 -3.22 2.43 -12.57
CA ALA A 55 -1.97 2.80 -11.93
C ALA A 55 -2.03 2.58 -10.40
N ALA A 56 -3.15 2.95 -9.78
CA ALA A 56 -3.42 2.76 -8.36
C ALA A 56 -3.46 1.29 -7.97
N MET A 57 -4.12 0.43 -8.76
CA MET A 57 -4.12 -1.02 -8.55
C MET A 57 -2.72 -1.61 -8.62
N LYS A 58 -1.91 -1.17 -9.59
CA LYS A 58 -0.51 -1.60 -9.71
C LYS A 58 0.29 -1.24 -8.46
N ILE A 59 0.22 0.02 -8.01
CA ILE A 59 0.90 0.48 -6.80
C ILE A 59 0.41 -0.28 -5.57
N HIS A 60 -0.89 -0.54 -5.45
CA HIS A 60 -1.46 -1.32 -4.34
C HIS A 60 -0.93 -2.75 -4.29
N MET A 61 -0.81 -3.41 -5.44
CA MET A 61 -0.20 -4.74 -5.52
C MET A 61 1.29 -4.70 -5.16
N GLU A 62 2.04 -3.73 -5.67
CA GLU A 62 3.46 -3.55 -5.35
C GLU A 62 3.67 -3.28 -3.85
N LYS A 63 2.81 -2.45 -3.25
CA LYS A 63 2.77 -2.19 -1.80
C LYS A 63 2.59 -3.48 -1.01
N LYS A 64 1.60 -4.30 -1.35
CA LYS A 64 1.37 -5.59 -0.68
C LYS A 64 2.58 -6.52 -0.76
N VAL A 65 3.27 -6.54 -1.91
CA VAL A 65 4.50 -7.34 -2.08
C VAL A 65 5.63 -6.79 -1.21
N CYS A 66 5.78 -5.47 -1.10
CA CYS A 66 6.78 -4.85 -0.23
C CYS A 66 6.51 -5.12 1.25
N GLU A 67 5.26 -5.02 1.69
CA GLU A 67 4.84 -5.35 3.06
C GLU A 67 5.16 -6.82 3.37
N GLN A 68 4.81 -7.76 2.50
CA GLN A 68 5.14 -9.18 2.67
C GLN A 68 6.65 -9.44 2.74
N LYS A 69 7.44 -8.76 1.89
CA LYS A 69 8.91 -8.85 1.95
C LYS A 69 9.45 -8.32 3.27
N SER A 70 8.91 -7.23 3.80
CA SER A 70 9.30 -6.68 5.11
C SER A 70 8.98 -7.66 6.24
N HIS A 71 7.77 -8.23 6.23
CA HIS A 71 7.37 -9.27 7.19
C HIS A 71 8.27 -10.50 7.14
N TRP A 72 8.59 -11.01 5.95
CA TRP A 72 9.49 -12.17 5.80
C TRP A 72 10.91 -11.85 6.26
N LYS A 73 11.42 -10.65 5.98
CA LYS A 73 12.74 -10.20 6.49
C LYS A 73 12.75 -10.20 8.02
N ALA A 74 11.72 -9.67 8.67
CA ALA A 74 11.62 -9.67 10.13
C ALA A 74 11.61 -11.10 10.70
N ALA A 75 10.77 -11.98 10.16
CA ALA A 75 10.69 -13.38 10.59
C ALA A 75 12.03 -14.14 10.40
N PHE A 76 12.73 -13.90 9.29
CA PHE A 76 14.03 -14.52 9.04
C PHE A 76 15.10 -14.03 10.04
N THR A 77 15.13 -12.73 10.33
CA THR A 77 16.05 -12.15 11.33
C THR A 77 15.80 -12.72 12.72
N GLU A 78 14.53 -12.87 13.11
CA GLU A 78 14.17 -13.51 14.38
C GLU A 78 14.69 -14.96 14.43
N ILE A 79 14.37 -15.79 13.44
CA ILE A 79 14.80 -17.20 13.38
C ILE A 79 16.34 -17.31 13.43
N SER A 80 17.04 -16.45 12.69
CA SER A 80 18.51 -16.42 12.68
C SER A 80 19.08 -16.06 14.06
N SER A 81 18.50 -15.05 14.72
CA SER A 81 18.88 -14.65 16.08
C SER A 81 18.71 -15.78 17.09
N TYR A 82 17.54 -16.45 17.09
CA TYR A 82 17.28 -17.59 17.97
C TYR A 82 18.27 -18.73 17.75
N LYS A 83 18.59 -19.08 16.49
CA LYS A 83 19.57 -20.13 16.18
C LYS A 83 20.97 -19.78 16.66
N THR A 84 21.38 -18.52 16.54
CA THR A 84 22.69 -18.05 16.99
C THR A 84 22.79 -18.07 18.52
N CYS A 85 21.71 -17.67 19.20
CA CYS A 85 21.64 -17.68 20.66
C CYS A 85 21.73 -19.11 21.23
N THR A 86 20.99 -20.06 20.64
CA THR A 86 21.07 -21.48 21.04
C THR A 86 22.47 -22.06 20.82
N PHE A 87 23.12 -21.74 19.70
CA PHE A 87 24.48 -22.20 19.42
C PHE A 87 25.50 -21.68 20.45
N LEU A 88 25.42 -20.40 20.82
CA LEU A 88 26.27 -19.81 21.85
C LEU A 88 26.03 -20.43 23.24
N MET A 89 24.78 -20.74 23.60
CA MET A 89 24.48 -21.42 24.87
C MET A 89 25.08 -22.82 24.93
N MET A 90 25.07 -23.57 23.82
CA MET A 90 25.63 -24.93 23.76
C MET A 90 27.16 -24.93 23.89
N ILE A 91 27.86 -23.97 23.28
CA ILE A 91 29.32 -23.83 23.43
C ILE A 91 29.68 -23.42 24.87
N GLY A 92 28.92 -22.49 25.46
CA GLY A 92 29.14 -22.05 26.84
C GLY A 92 28.85 -23.12 27.89
N ALA A 93 27.95 -24.07 27.61
CA ALA A 93 27.66 -25.20 28.49
C ALA A 93 28.75 -26.30 28.43
N ALA A 94 29.45 -26.45 27.30
CA ALA A 94 30.52 -27.44 27.13
C ALA A 94 31.88 -27.01 27.70
N SER A 95 32.04 -25.74 28.12
CA SER A 95 33.27 -25.19 28.72
C SER A 95 33.25 -25.16 30.26
N ARG A 96 32.39 -25.95 30.90
CA ARG A 96 32.30 -26.07 32.36
C ARG A 96 32.49 -27.50 32.84
#